data_AF-A0A1G7WW39-F1
#
_entry.id   AF-A0A1G7WW39-F1
#
_cell.length_a   1.000
_cell.length_b   1.000
_cell.length_c   1.000
_cell.angle_alpha   90.00
_cell.angle_beta   90.00
_cell.angle_gamma   90.00
#
_symmetry.space_group_name_H-M   'P 1'
#
loop_
_entity.id
_entity.type
_entity.pdbx_description
1 polymer ?
#
loop_
_entity_poly.entity_id
_entity_poly.type
_entity_poly.pdbx_seq_one_letter_code
_entity_poly.pdbx_strand_id
1 'polypeptide(L)'
;MSASGGGKAIIAAFLANMGIALAKFLAWFLSGSASMLAEAIHSVADSGNQLLLLLGGRKAKKAADKEHPFGHGRERYVYAFVVSIILFSVGGLFSIYEGVDKLTHPHELENAWIPLTVLVIAIGLESFSLRTAVKESNHIRGKGQSWVSFVRHAKAPELPVVLLEDIAALTGLTFALLGVGLTVITGDSVWDAVGTLAIGTLLILVAVTLGIETKSLLVGEGATDADYDLIVTAIQTGPEVEKLIHIKTLYLGPDELMVAAKLGFAPEKSLAEVAAEIDIIEARVRAAVSTVGPIYLEPDVYHDDGGPTPSTDAIVVQSEN
;
A
#
# COMPACT_ATOMS: atom_id res chain seq x y z
N MET A 1 -10.04 17.61 -5.66
CA MET A 1 -8.99 18.64 -5.41
C MET A 1 -8.18 18.87 -6.67
N SER A 2 -7.88 20.14 -6.97
CA SER A 2 -7.37 20.64 -8.26
C SER A 2 -6.02 20.04 -8.67
N ALA A 3 -5.95 19.47 -9.86
CA ALA A 3 -4.84 18.68 -10.41
C ALA A 3 -3.54 19.46 -10.72
N SER A 4 -3.44 20.75 -10.42
CA SER A 4 -2.26 21.58 -10.73
C SER A 4 -1.25 21.73 -9.57
N GLY A 5 -1.64 21.41 -8.32
CA GLY A 5 -0.76 21.50 -7.14
C GLY A 5 0.07 20.23 -6.86
N GLY A 6 -0.50 19.05 -7.12
CA GLY A 6 0.10 17.77 -6.74
C GLY A 6 1.44 17.49 -7.42
N GLY A 7 1.56 17.78 -8.73
CA GLY A 7 2.80 17.49 -9.47
C GLY A 7 4.02 18.28 -8.97
N LYS A 8 3.83 19.54 -8.57
CA LYS A 8 4.92 20.37 -8.02
C LYS A 8 5.35 19.91 -6.64
N ALA A 9 4.38 19.56 -5.78
CA ALA A 9 4.67 19.03 -4.44
C ALA A 9 5.42 17.70 -4.51
N ILE A 10 5.00 16.82 -5.42
CA ILE A 10 5.65 15.53 -5.68
C ILE A 10 7.09 15.71 -6.18
N ILE A 11 7.32 16.61 -7.14
CA ILE A 11 8.68 16.87 -7.64
C ILE A 11 9.55 17.48 -6.55
N ALA A 12 9.00 18.36 -5.71
CA ALA A 12 9.72 18.91 -4.56
C ALA A 12 10.11 17.82 -3.54
N ALA A 13 9.20 16.90 -3.23
CA ALA A 13 9.48 15.75 -2.35
C ALA A 13 10.56 14.84 -2.93
N PHE A 14 10.45 14.49 -4.22
CA PHE A 14 11.47 13.69 -4.91
C PHE A 14 12.85 14.36 -4.90
N LEU A 15 12.92 15.66 -5.19
CA LEU A 15 14.18 16.40 -5.15
C LEU A 15 14.77 16.50 -3.73
N ALA A 16 13.92 16.62 -2.71
CA ALA A 16 14.36 16.62 -1.32
C ALA A 16 14.96 15.26 -0.93
N ASN A 17 14.30 14.16 -1.26
CA ASN A 17 14.78 12.81 -0.93
C ASN A 17 16.04 12.45 -1.72
N MET A 18 16.15 12.90 -2.98
CA MET A 18 17.39 12.79 -3.75
C MET A 18 18.54 13.60 -3.12
N GLY A 19 18.24 14.79 -2.58
CA GLY A 19 19.22 15.60 -1.85
C GLY A 19 19.72 14.91 -0.58
N ILE A 20 18.83 14.27 0.17
CA ILE A 20 19.17 13.47 1.36
C ILE A 20 20.02 12.26 0.94
N ALA A 21 19.61 11.52 -0.08
CA ALA A 21 20.37 10.40 -0.64
C ALA A 21 21.80 10.82 -1.02
N LEU A 22 21.95 11.95 -1.73
CA LEU A 22 23.27 12.46 -2.11
C LEU A 22 24.14 12.81 -0.89
N ALA A 23 23.55 13.48 0.11
CA ALA A 23 24.27 13.79 1.35
C ALA A 23 24.72 12.52 2.08
N LYS A 24 23.87 11.49 2.13
CA LYS A 24 24.22 10.19 2.73
C LYS A 24 25.33 9.46 1.95
N PHE A 25 25.27 9.46 0.62
CA PHE A 25 26.32 8.89 -0.23
C PHE A 25 27.67 9.60 -0.04
N LEU A 26 27.67 10.93 0.03
CA LEU A 26 28.90 11.69 0.29
C LEU A 26 29.46 11.39 1.68
N ALA A 27 28.60 11.29 2.69
CA ALA A 27 29.01 10.93 4.04
C ALA A 27 29.60 9.52 4.11
N TRP A 28 29.01 8.55 3.42
CA TRP A 28 29.58 7.22 3.27
C TRP A 28 30.95 7.28 2.60
N PHE A 29 31.04 7.92 1.43
CA PHE A 29 32.28 7.98 0.66
C PHE A 29 33.45 8.57 1.45
N LEU A 30 33.16 9.57 2.30
CA LEU A 30 34.15 10.23 3.14
C LEU A 30 34.47 9.51 4.46
N SER A 31 33.67 8.52 4.86
CA SER A 31 33.82 7.84 6.15
C SER A 31 34.04 6.33 6.09
N GLY A 32 33.70 5.69 4.97
CA GLY A 32 33.74 4.24 4.82
C GLY A 32 32.71 3.49 5.68
N SER A 33 31.70 4.17 6.26
CA SER A 33 30.67 3.51 7.10
C SER A 33 29.71 2.67 6.26
N ALA A 34 29.65 1.38 6.56
CA ALA A 34 28.72 0.46 5.91
C ALA A 34 27.26 0.81 6.26
N SER A 35 26.98 1.24 7.50
CA SER A 35 25.63 1.66 7.89
C SER A 35 25.20 2.90 7.11
N MET A 36 26.14 3.82 6.85
CA MET A 36 25.86 5.01 6.06
C MET A 36 25.57 4.66 4.59
N LEU A 37 26.26 3.66 4.02
CA LEU A 37 25.97 3.17 2.67
C LEU A 37 24.59 2.52 2.58
N ALA A 38 24.25 1.65 3.54
CA ALA A 38 22.93 1.03 3.61
C ALA A 38 21.82 2.08 3.65
N GLU A 39 21.98 3.11 4.47
CA GLU A 39 21.06 4.25 4.56
C GLU A 39 21.00 5.08 3.27
N ALA A 40 22.12 5.24 2.57
CA ALA A 40 22.18 5.97 1.30
C ALA A 40 21.42 5.22 0.19
N ILE A 41 21.62 3.90 0.11
CA ILE A 41 20.91 3.02 -0.84
C ILE A 41 19.42 2.98 -0.52
N HIS A 42 19.06 2.93 0.75
CA HIS A 42 17.66 3.01 1.17
C HIS A 42 17.00 4.31 0.69
N SER A 43 17.63 5.47 0.87
CA SER A 43 17.09 6.76 0.38
C SER A 43 17.01 6.85 -1.15
N VAL A 44 17.88 6.16 -1.89
CA VAL A 44 17.74 6.02 -3.36
C VAL A 44 16.56 5.12 -3.72
N ALA A 45 16.36 4.02 -3.00
CA ALA A 45 15.22 3.14 -3.18
C ALA A 45 13.90 3.90 -2.93
N ASP A 46 13.80 4.67 -1.84
CA ASP A 46 12.64 5.51 -1.54
C ASP A 46 12.37 6.55 -2.64
N SER A 47 13.42 7.21 -3.16
CA SER A 47 13.27 8.10 -4.32
C SER A 47 12.69 7.36 -5.55
N GLY A 48 13.11 6.11 -5.75
CA GLY A 48 12.56 5.22 -6.78
C GLY A 48 11.10 4.81 -6.51
N ASN A 49 10.74 4.57 -5.26
CA ASN A 49 9.37 4.26 -4.85
C ASN A 49 8.41 5.36 -5.29
N GLN A 50 8.72 6.61 -4.97
CA GLN A 50 7.90 7.75 -5.34
C GLN A 50 7.67 7.82 -6.86
N LEU A 51 8.72 7.64 -7.66
CA LEU A 51 8.58 7.60 -9.12
C LEU A 51 7.67 6.47 -9.59
N LEU A 52 7.81 5.28 -9.03
CA LEU A 52 7.00 4.12 -9.39
C LEU A 52 5.53 4.29 -8.99
N LEU A 53 5.24 4.81 -7.79
CA LEU A 53 3.87 5.11 -7.36
C LEU A 53 3.23 6.18 -8.25
N LEU A 54 3.98 7.19 -8.69
CA LEU A 54 3.48 8.19 -9.64
C LEU A 54 3.19 7.59 -11.02
N LEU A 55 4.06 6.70 -11.51
CA LEU A 55 3.84 6.00 -12.76
C LEU A 55 2.61 5.09 -12.67
N GLY A 56 2.46 4.33 -11.58
CA GLY A 56 1.29 3.51 -11.31
C GLY A 56 0.01 4.35 -11.22
N GLY A 57 0.06 5.48 -10.50
CA GLY A 57 -1.07 6.41 -10.41
C GLY A 57 -1.44 7.06 -11.75
N ARG A 58 -0.46 7.33 -12.63
CA ARG A 58 -0.73 7.82 -14.00
C ARG A 58 -1.34 6.74 -14.88
N LYS A 59 -0.78 5.53 -14.87
CA LYS A 59 -1.29 4.39 -15.64
C LYS A 59 -2.69 3.97 -15.20
N ALA A 60 -2.98 4.02 -13.90
CA ALA A 60 -4.29 3.69 -13.37
C ALA A 60 -5.41 4.62 -13.81
N LYS A 61 -5.08 5.83 -14.28
CA LYS A 61 -6.06 6.79 -14.84
C LYS A 61 -6.37 6.53 -16.31
N LYS A 62 -5.72 5.56 -16.94
CA LYS A 62 -6.02 5.17 -18.33
C LYS A 62 -7.42 4.56 -18.38
N ALA A 63 -8.23 5.03 -19.33
CA ALA A 63 -9.58 4.53 -19.56
C ALA A 63 -9.58 3.04 -19.96
N ALA A 64 -10.72 2.39 -19.78
CA ALA A 64 -10.94 1.03 -20.22
C ALA A 64 -10.69 0.84 -21.72
N ASP A 65 -10.10 -0.30 -22.06
CA ASP A 65 -9.85 -0.73 -23.43
C ASP A 65 -10.31 -2.19 -23.60
N LYS A 66 -10.19 -2.74 -24.81
CA LYS A 66 -10.67 -4.11 -25.09
C LYS A 66 -9.93 -5.19 -24.28
N GLU A 67 -8.66 -4.95 -23.94
CA GLU A 67 -7.86 -5.87 -23.13
C GLU A 67 -8.18 -5.71 -21.63
N HIS A 68 -8.54 -4.49 -21.21
CA HIS A 68 -8.85 -4.13 -19.84
C HIS A 68 -10.24 -3.46 -19.77
N PRO A 69 -11.34 -4.25 -19.85
CA PRO A 69 -12.70 -3.72 -19.95
C PRO A 69 -13.16 -2.96 -18.69
N PHE A 70 -12.53 -3.23 -17.56
CA PHE A 70 -12.76 -2.54 -16.28
C PHE A 70 -11.76 -1.40 -16.03
N GLY A 71 -10.97 -1.01 -17.02
CA GLY A 71 -9.94 0.02 -16.85
C GLY A 71 -8.65 -0.50 -16.22
N HIS A 72 -7.78 0.46 -15.90
CA HIS A 72 -6.41 0.20 -15.45
C HIS A 72 -6.21 0.45 -13.95
N GLY A 73 -7.28 0.60 -13.16
CA GLY A 73 -7.22 0.99 -11.74
C GLY A 73 -6.25 0.15 -10.89
N ARG A 74 -6.17 -1.15 -11.16
CA ARG A 74 -5.27 -2.11 -10.51
C ARG A 74 -3.78 -1.84 -10.73
N GLU A 75 -3.39 -1.01 -11.69
CA GLU A 75 -1.98 -0.63 -11.89
C GLU A 75 -1.38 -0.01 -10.61
N ARG A 76 -2.17 0.70 -9.79
CA ARG A 76 -1.68 1.20 -8.48
C ARG A 76 -1.23 0.07 -7.56
N TYR A 77 -1.97 -1.04 -7.51
CA TYR A 77 -1.60 -2.22 -6.72
C TYR A 77 -0.35 -2.90 -7.26
N VAL A 78 -0.24 -3.01 -8.60
CA VAL A 78 0.92 -3.64 -9.25
C VAL A 78 2.19 -2.87 -8.94
N TYR A 79 2.16 -1.54 -9.10
CA TYR A 79 3.33 -0.71 -8.83
C TYR A 79 3.68 -0.69 -7.32
N ALA A 80 2.69 -0.66 -6.42
CA ALA A 80 2.95 -0.77 -4.98
C ALA A 80 3.60 -2.13 -4.62
N PHE A 81 3.16 -3.22 -5.22
CA PHE A 81 3.75 -4.54 -5.03
C PHE A 81 5.18 -4.64 -5.59
N VAL A 82 5.42 -4.08 -6.78
CA VAL A 82 6.76 -4.00 -7.39
C VAL A 82 7.73 -3.25 -6.49
N VAL A 83 7.32 -2.11 -5.92
CA VAL A 83 8.11 -1.38 -4.93
C VAL A 83 8.41 -2.27 -3.73
N SER A 84 7.37 -2.86 -3.14
CA SER A 84 7.47 -3.68 -1.92
C SER A 84 8.49 -4.79 -2.07
N ILE A 85 8.47 -5.52 -3.19
CA ILE A 85 9.36 -6.65 -3.40
C ILE A 85 10.71 -6.22 -3.95
N ILE A 86 10.75 -5.42 -5.02
CA ILE A 86 12.01 -5.20 -5.73
C ILE A 86 12.89 -4.21 -4.98
N LEU A 87 12.37 -3.03 -4.64
CA LEU A 87 13.18 -1.94 -4.12
C LEU A 87 13.69 -2.25 -2.71
N PHE A 88 12.79 -2.69 -1.82
CA PHE A 88 13.16 -3.02 -0.45
C PHE A 88 13.99 -4.31 -0.35
N SER A 89 13.70 -5.34 -1.14
CA SER A 89 14.53 -6.57 -1.09
C SER A 89 15.93 -6.34 -1.63
N VAL A 90 16.08 -5.61 -2.73
CA VAL A 90 17.42 -5.29 -3.27
C VAL A 90 18.21 -4.45 -2.28
N GLY A 91 17.61 -3.40 -1.70
CA GLY A 91 18.27 -2.59 -0.68
C GLY A 91 18.61 -3.38 0.59
N GLY A 92 17.71 -4.24 1.05
CA GLY A 92 17.91 -5.09 2.23
C GLY A 92 18.99 -6.15 2.02
N LEU A 93 18.94 -6.89 0.91
CA LEU A 93 19.95 -7.91 0.57
C LEU A 93 21.33 -7.29 0.36
N PHE A 94 21.40 -6.13 -0.30
CA PHE A 94 22.66 -5.39 -0.43
C PHE A 94 23.21 -4.99 0.94
N SER A 95 22.36 -4.45 1.83
CA SER A 95 22.79 -4.04 3.16
C SER A 95 23.25 -5.24 4.00
N ILE A 96 22.60 -6.40 3.86
CA ILE A 96 23.05 -7.64 4.51
C ILE A 96 24.41 -8.06 3.95
N TYR A 97 24.59 -8.04 2.63
CA TYR A 97 25.86 -8.34 1.99
C TYR A 97 26.98 -7.44 2.50
N GLU A 98 26.77 -6.12 2.50
CA GLU A 98 27.74 -5.13 2.98
C GLU A 98 28.06 -5.32 4.46
N GLY A 99 27.04 -5.60 5.29
CA GLY A 99 27.24 -5.88 6.71
C GLY A 99 28.06 -7.15 6.96
N VAL A 100 27.83 -8.21 6.18
CA VAL A 100 28.66 -9.43 6.23
C VAL A 100 30.08 -9.14 5.75
N ASP A 101 30.23 -8.42 4.66
CA ASP A 101 31.55 -8.06 4.11
C ASP A 101 32.36 -7.27 5.14
N LYS A 102 31.77 -6.25 5.77
CA LYS A 102 32.37 -5.44 6.85
C LYS A 102 32.79 -6.28 8.06
N LEU A 103 32.05 -7.34 8.41
CA LEU A 103 32.45 -8.27 9.48
C LEU A 103 33.66 -9.13 9.07
N THR A 104 33.73 -9.55 7.80
CA THR A 104 34.83 -10.39 7.30
C THR A 104 36.08 -9.59 6.91
N HIS A 105 35.89 -8.34 6.49
CA HIS A 105 36.92 -7.39 6.07
C HIS A 105 36.72 -6.07 6.82
N PRO A 106 37.17 -5.99 8.10
CA PRO A 106 37.01 -4.78 8.89
C PRO A 106 37.78 -3.60 8.26
N HIS A 107 37.04 -2.54 7.95
CA HIS A 107 37.60 -1.25 7.54
C HIS A 107 37.31 -0.21 8.61
N GLU A 108 38.33 0.54 9.01
CA GLU A 108 38.20 1.59 10.03
C GLU A 108 37.30 2.74 9.52
N LEU A 109 36.60 3.39 10.45
CA LEU A 109 35.81 4.57 10.14
C LEU A 109 36.72 5.79 10.09
N GLU A 110 36.83 6.41 8.92
CA GLU A 110 37.46 7.71 8.78
C GLU A 110 36.44 8.81 9.05
N ASN A 111 36.86 9.92 9.67
CA ASN A 111 36.03 11.12 9.82
C ASN A 111 34.59 10.86 10.34
N ALA A 112 34.42 10.00 11.34
CA ALA A 112 33.10 9.54 11.80
C ALA A 112 32.13 10.65 12.25
N TRP A 113 32.62 11.88 12.50
CA TRP A 113 31.77 13.05 12.73
C TRP A 113 30.88 13.42 11.53
N ILE A 114 31.30 13.10 10.30
CA ILE A 114 30.54 13.34 9.07
C ILE A 114 29.26 12.49 9.03
N PRO A 115 29.32 11.13 9.05
CA PRO A 115 28.11 10.31 9.04
C PRO A 115 27.23 10.58 10.26
N LEU A 116 27.79 10.80 11.46
CA LEU A 116 26.99 11.17 12.63
C LEU A 116 26.19 12.46 12.42
N THR A 117 26.81 13.50 11.85
CA THR A 117 26.12 14.77 11.58
C THR A 117 25.01 14.60 10.55
N VAL A 118 25.29 13.87 9.46
CA VAL A 118 24.30 13.63 8.41
C VAL A 118 23.13 12.78 8.93
N LEU A 119 23.40 11.77 9.75
CA LEU A 119 22.37 10.93 10.37
C LEU A 119 21.45 11.74 11.28
N VAL A 120 21.99 12.62 12.13
CA VAL A 120 21.18 13.47 13.02
C VAL A 120 20.30 14.43 12.21
N ILE A 121 20.84 15.05 11.15
CA ILE A 121 20.06 15.91 10.26
C ILE A 121 18.97 15.11 9.56
N ALA A 122 19.31 13.93 9.01
CA ALA A 122 18.35 13.05 8.34
C ALA A 122 17.22 12.63 9.27
N ILE A 123 17.52 12.22 10.52
CA ILE A 123 16.48 11.89 11.52
C ILE A 123 15.54 13.07 11.76
N GLY A 124 16.05 14.30 11.83
CA GLY A 124 15.23 15.50 11.98
C GLY A 124 14.28 15.73 10.80
N LEU A 125 14.79 15.58 9.57
CA LEU A 125 14.01 15.75 8.34
C LEU A 125 12.96 14.63 8.19
N GLU A 126 13.35 13.38 8.41
CA GLU A 126 12.48 12.21 8.32
C GLU A 126 11.36 12.27 9.39
N SER A 127 11.70 12.69 10.61
CA SER A 127 10.72 12.90 11.68
C SER A 127 9.68 13.97 11.30
N PHE A 128 10.09 15.02 10.58
CA PHE A 128 9.18 16.03 10.08
C PHE A 128 8.29 15.50 8.96
N SER A 129 8.85 14.70 8.03
CA SER A 129 8.10 14.00 6.99
C SER A 129 7.03 13.09 7.60
N LEU A 130 7.43 12.18 8.50
CA LEU A 130 6.53 11.26 9.18
C LEU A 130 5.42 12.00 9.93
N ARG A 131 5.76 13.08 10.65
CA ARG A 131 4.75 13.89 11.35
C ARG A 131 3.73 14.49 10.37
N THR A 132 4.16 14.89 9.19
CA THR A 132 3.29 15.40 8.13
C THR A 132 2.41 14.30 7.56
N ALA A 133 2.99 13.14 7.21
CA ALA A 133 2.26 11.97 6.71
C ALA A 133 1.22 11.47 7.72
N VAL A 134 1.57 11.44 9.01
CA VAL A 134 0.66 11.08 10.11
C VAL A 134 -0.49 12.09 10.23
N LYS A 135 -0.21 13.38 10.09
CA LYS A 135 -1.25 14.42 10.14
C LYS A 135 -2.23 14.27 8.98
N GLU A 136 -1.75 14.10 7.75
CA GLU A 136 -2.58 13.87 6.57
C GLU A 136 -3.39 12.57 6.69
N SER A 137 -2.77 11.50 7.16
CA SER A 137 -3.45 10.21 7.35
C SER A 137 -4.53 10.28 8.44
N ASN A 138 -4.36 11.10 9.48
CA ASN A 138 -5.39 11.32 10.49
C ASN A 138 -6.62 12.07 9.97
N HIS A 139 -6.54 12.78 8.84
CA HIS A 139 -7.72 13.38 8.21
C HIS A 139 -8.61 12.32 7.52
N ILE A 140 -8.03 11.17 7.17
CA ILE A 140 -8.70 10.06 6.49
C ILE A 140 -9.05 8.93 7.47
N ARG A 141 -8.18 8.69 8.46
CA ARG A 141 -8.37 7.68 9.50
C ARG A 141 -9.59 8.00 10.35
N GLY A 142 -10.53 7.06 10.44
CA GLY A 142 -11.72 7.20 11.27
C GLY A 142 -11.37 7.43 12.73
N LYS A 143 -12.16 8.27 13.43
CA LYS A 143 -11.95 8.56 14.86
C LYS A 143 -12.00 7.26 15.67
N GLY A 144 -10.91 6.92 16.36
CA GLY A 144 -10.81 5.71 17.20
C GLY A 144 -10.24 4.47 16.51
N GLN A 145 -9.97 4.52 15.19
CA GLN A 145 -9.34 3.40 14.48
C GLN A 145 -7.85 3.28 14.83
N SER A 146 -7.37 2.08 15.11
CA SER A 146 -5.94 1.84 15.36
C SER A 146 -5.11 2.00 14.09
N TRP A 147 -3.81 2.35 14.23
CA TRP A 147 -2.91 2.47 13.07
C TRP A 147 -2.73 1.14 12.33
N VAL A 148 -2.64 0.04 13.07
CA VAL A 148 -2.56 -1.31 12.49
C VAL A 148 -3.80 -1.63 11.66
N SER A 149 -5.00 -1.29 12.17
CA SER A 149 -6.24 -1.45 11.42
C SER A 149 -6.25 -0.56 10.18
N PHE A 150 -5.82 0.70 10.29
CA PHE A 150 -5.77 1.62 9.15
C PHE A 150 -4.87 1.08 8.03
N VAL A 151 -3.66 0.63 8.35
CA VAL A 151 -2.71 0.09 7.37
C VAL A 151 -3.26 -1.17 6.69
N ARG A 152 -3.83 -2.11 7.46
CA ARG A 152 -4.34 -3.39 6.93
C ARG A 152 -5.61 -3.28 6.12
N HIS A 153 -6.48 -2.33 6.43
CA HIS A 153 -7.78 -2.19 5.76
C HIS A 153 -7.78 -1.12 4.68
N ALA A 154 -6.68 -0.39 4.52
CA ALA A 154 -6.56 0.63 3.49
C ALA A 154 -6.55 -0.02 2.09
N LYS A 155 -7.55 0.33 1.29
CA LYS A 155 -7.65 -0.09 -0.12
C LYS A 155 -6.79 0.77 -1.05
N ALA A 156 -6.32 1.91 -0.57
CA ALA A 156 -5.33 2.74 -1.25
C ALA A 156 -3.94 2.42 -0.67
N PRO A 157 -3.03 1.79 -1.42
CA PRO A 157 -1.72 1.38 -0.91
C PRO A 157 -0.80 2.57 -0.62
N GLU A 158 -1.03 3.73 -1.23
CA GLU A 158 -0.06 4.83 -1.25
C GLU A 158 0.27 5.35 0.15
N LEU A 159 -0.74 5.65 0.98
CA LEU A 159 -0.53 6.20 2.32
C LEU A 159 0.04 5.18 3.33
N PRO A 160 -0.49 3.94 3.43
CA PRO A 160 0.11 2.91 4.27
C PRO A 160 1.56 2.58 3.90
N VAL A 161 1.87 2.49 2.60
CA VAL A 161 3.24 2.25 2.12
C VAL A 161 4.18 3.35 2.62
N VAL A 162 3.83 4.61 2.38
CA VAL A 162 4.67 5.76 2.77
C VAL A 162 4.84 5.84 4.29
N LEU A 163 3.80 5.56 5.08
CA LEU A 163 3.93 5.55 6.54
C LEU A 163 4.85 4.45 7.05
N LEU A 164 4.71 3.24 6.52
CA LEU A 164 5.57 2.11 6.90
C LEU A 164 7.02 2.35 6.49
N GLU A 165 7.23 2.96 5.32
CA GLU A 165 8.53 3.39 4.82
C GLU A 165 9.17 4.44 5.73
N ASP A 166 8.50 5.55 6.05
CA ASP A 166 9.02 6.59 6.94
C ASP A 166 9.39 6.04 8.33
N ILE A 167 8.58 5.10 8.85
CA ILE A 167 8.86 4.42 10.13
C ILE A 167 10.10 3.53 10.01
N ALA A 168 10.22 2.79 8.92
CA ALA A 168 11.39 1.95 8.64
C ALA A 168 12.65 2.80 8.46
N ALA A 169 12.57 3.91 7.73
CA ALA A 169 13.67 4.84 7.51
C ALA A 169 14.18 5.43 8.83
N LEU A 170 13.30 5.90 9.71
CA LEU A 170 13.70 6.39 11.04
C LEU A 170 14.33 5.31 11.92
N THR A 171 13.81 4.09 11.83
CA THR A 171 14.37 2.95 12.57
C THR A 171 15.76 2.57 12.04
N GLY A 172 15.93 2.54 10.71
CA GLY A 172 17.21 2.31 10.04
C GLY A 172 18.25 3.39 10.38
N LEU A 173 17.86 4.66 10.30
CA LEU A 173 18.69 5.79 10.73
C LEU A 173 19.13 5.67 12.20
N THR A 174 18.25 5.18 13.08
CA THR A 174 18.58 4.93 14.48
C THR A 174 19.61 3.80 14.62
N PHE A 175 19.46 2.71 13.87
CA PHE A 175 20.47 1.64 13.83
C PHE A 175 21.80 2.12 13.30
N ALA A 176 21.82 2.94 12.24
CA ALA A 176 23.04 3.53 11.71
C ALA A 176 23.72 4.45 12.73
N LEU A 177 22.95 5.31 13.41
CA LEU A 177 23.47 6.22 14.42
C LEU A 177 24.09 5.46 15.60
N LEU A 178 23.43 4.39 16.06
CA LEU A 178 23.96 3.53 17.11
C LEU A 178 25.20 2.75 16.64
N GLY A 179 25.18 2.19 15.43
CA GLY A 179 26.31 1.43 14.88
C GLY A 179 27.58 2.28 14.73
N VAL A 180 27.45 3.44 14.08
CA VAL A 180 28.56 4.41 13.93
C VAL A 180 28.97 4.97 15.28
N GLY A 181 28.01 5.36 16.13
CA GLY A 181 28.30 5.94 17.45
C GLY A 181 29.04 4.98 18.38
N LEU A 182 28.60 3.72 18.44
CA LEU A 182 29.27 2.68 19.22
C LEU A 182 30.64 2.35 18.65
N THR A 183 30.82 2.36 17.32
CA THR A 183 32.14 2.19 16.70
C THR A 183 33.11 3.28 17.16
N VAL A 184 32.65 4.55 17.22
CA VAL A 184 33.48 5.66 17.70
C VAL A 184 33.82 5.55 19.19
N ILE A 185 32.86 5.13 20.02
CA ILE A 185 33.05 5.03 21.48
C ILE A 185 33.95 3.85 21.86
N THR A 186 33.77 2.71 21.18
CA THR A 186 34.47 1.46 21.51
C THR A 186 35.77 1.28 20.73
N GLY A 187 35.90 1.96 19.59
CA GLY A 187 36.98 1.72 18.62
C GLY A 187 36.79 0.45 17.79
N ASP A 188 35.66 -0.25 17.90
CA ASP A 188 35.41 -1.53 17.23
C ASP A 188 34.41 -1.36 16.07
N SER A 189 34.88 -1.60 14.84
CA SER A 189 34.09 -1.46 13.61
C SER A 189 33.00 -2.52 13.43
N VAL A 190 32.98 -3.56 14.29
CA VAL A 190 31.91 -4.56 14.33
C VAL A 190 30.55 -3.90 14.58
N TRP A 191 30.48 -2.81 15.35
CA TRP A 191 29.21 -2.15 15.65
C TRP A 191 28.57 -1.49 14.42
N ASP A 192 29.37 -0.91 13.52
CA ASP A 192 28.90 -0.40 12.23
C ASP A 192 28.38 -1.55 11.35
N ALA A 193 29.07 -2.69 11.36
CA ALA A 193 28.60 -3.87 10.63
C ALA A 193 27.27 -4.43 11.18
N VAL A 194 27.12 -4.49 12.51
CA VAL A 194 25.86 -4.90 13.17
C VAL A 194 24.72 -3.93 12.85
N GLY A 195 25.00 -2.61 12.87
CA GLY A 195 24.03 -1.59 12.45
C GLY A 195 23.58 -1.81 11.00
N THR A 196 24.52 -2.07 10.10
CA THR A 196 24.26 -2.37 8.68
C THR A 196 23.38 -3.62 8.51
N LEU A 197 23.69 -4.71 9.21
CA LEU A 197 22.90 -5.95 9.20
C LEU A 197 21.48 -5.75 9.74
N ALA A 198 21.34 -4.93 10.79
CA ALA A 198 20.03 -4.59 11.37
C ALA A 198 19.17 -3.81 10.37
N ILE A 199 19.76 -2.83 9.67
CA ILE A 199 19.09 -2.08 8.58
C ILE A 199 18.67 -3.04 7.48
N GLY A 200 19.58 -3.88 7.00
CA GLY A 200 19.27 -4.83 5.93
C GLY A 200 18.13 -5.78 6.29
N THR A 201 18.16 -6.33 7.52
CA THR A 201 17.09 -7.19 8.05
C THR A 201 15.76 -6.44 8.13
N LEU A 202 15.77 -5.20 8.62
CA LEU A 202 14.57 -4.35 8.69
C LEU A 202 13.96 -4.14 7.30
N LEU A 203 14.77 -3.83 6.28
CA LEU A 203 14.28 -3.62 4.92
C LEU A 203 13.65 -4.89 4.34
N ILE A 204 14.22 -6.08 4.60
CA ILE A 204 13.61 -7.36 4.19
C ILE A 204 12.28 -7.59 4.91
N LEU A 205 12.18 -7.31 6.21
CA LEU A 205 10.93 -7.47 6.97
C LEU A 205 9.84 -6.53 6.44
N VAL A 206 10.19 -5.30 6.11
CA VAL A 206 9.28 -4.32 5.48
C VAL A 206 8.84 -4.81 4.10
N ALA A 207 9.78 -5.29 3.28
CA ALA A 207 9.48 -5.84 1.95
C ALA A 207 8.46 -7.00 2.02
N VAL A 208 8.68 -7.95 2.92
CA VAL A 208 7.81 -9.11 3.13
C VAL A 208 6.44 -8.68 3.64
N THR A 209 6.40 -7.80 4.64
CA THR A 209 5.14 -7.32 5.24
C THR A 209 4.31 -6.60 4.18
N LEU A 210 4.90 -5.64 3.47
CA LEU A 210 4.21 -4.85 2.47
C LEU A 210 3.82 -5.68 1.26
N GLY A 211 4.66 -6.64 0.86
CA GLY A 211 4.35 -7.60 -0.21
C GLY A 211 3.15 -8.49 0.13
N ILE A 212 3.01 -8.94 1.38
CA ILE A 212 1.86 -9.74 1.83
C ILE A 212 0.59 -8.89 1.82
N GLU A 213 0.63 -7.67 2.37
CA GLU A 213 -0.54 -6.78 2.47
C GLU A 213 -0.97 -6.25 1.08
N THR A 214 -0.04 -6.01 0.15
CA THR A 214 -0.38 -5.58 -1.22
C THR A 214 -0.81 -6.73 -2.13
N LYS A 215 -0.42 -7.97 -1.83
CA LYS A 215 -0.82 -9.16 -2.60
C LYS A 215 -2.33 -9.35 -2.61
N SER A 216 -3.02 -9.18 -1.47
CA SER A 216 -4.47 -9.41 -1.40
C SER A 216 -5.24 -8.44 -2.30
N LEU A 217 -4.82 -7.17 -2.36
CA LEU A 217 -5.36 -6.16 -3.26
C LEU A 217 -5.19 -6.52 -4.75
N LEU A 218 -4.10 -7.19 -5.11
CA LEU A 218 -3.85 -7.67 -6.47
C LEU A 218 -4.75 -8.85 -6.86
N VAL A 219 -4.92 -9.81 -5.93
CA VAL A 219 -5.83 -10.94 -6.12
C VAL A 219 -7.27 -10.43 -6.25
N GLY A 220 -7.60 -9.41 -5.47
CA GLY A 220 -8.88 -8.72 -5.49
C GLY A 220 -9.60 -8.93 -4.17
N GLU A 221 -9.91 -7.81 -3.51
CA GLU A 221 -10.65 -7.79 -2.26
C GLU A 221 -12.08 -7.31 -2.47
N GLY A 222 -13.00 -7.81 -1.65
CA GLY A 222 -14.37 -7.31 -1.59
C GLY A 222 -14.48 -5.98 -0.84
N ALA A 223 -15.71 -5.48 -0.78
CA ALA A 223 -16.09 -4.31 0.00
C ALA A 223 -15.67 -4.48 1.47
N THR A 224 -15.46 -3.35 2.15
CA THR A 224 -15.34 -3.36 3.61
C THR A 224 -16.67 -3.80 4.24
N ASP A 225 -16.67 -4.33 5.46
CA ASP A 225 -17.91 -4.74 6.14
C ASP A 225 -18.93 -3.59 6.22
N ALA A 226 -18.45 -2.36 6.47
CA ALA A 226 -19.29 -1.17 6.50
C ALA A 226 -19.91 -0.85 5.13
N ASP A 227 -19.11 -0.87 4.05
CA ASP A 227 -19.63 -0.62 2.69
C ASP A 227 -20.56 -1.76 2.25
N TYR A 228 -20.24 -3.00 2.59
CA TYR A 228 -21.05 -4.18 2.32
C TYR A 228 -22.43 -4.04 2.97
N ASP A 229 -22.49 -3.71 4.25
CA ASP A 229 -23.76 -3.52 4.98
C ASP A 229 -24.59 -2.37 4.40
N LEU A 230 -23.94 -1.27 4.00
CA LEU A 230 -24.62 -0.14 3.33
C LEU A 230 -25.20 -0.55 1.97
N ILE A 231 -24.46 -1.33 1.18
CA ILE A 231 -24.92 -1.84 -0.12
C ILE A 231 -26.10 -2.80 0.07
N VAL A 232 -25.98 -3.77 0.99
CA VAL A 232 -27.05 -4.73 1.29
C VAL A 232 -28.30 -4.00 1.78
N THR A 233 -28.14 -3.04 2.69
CA THR A 233 -29.25 -2.22 3.19
C THR A 233 -29.90 -1.43 2.05
N ALA A 234 -29.11 -0.80 1.17
CA ALA A 234 -29.65 -0.07 0.03
C ALA A 234 -30.46 -0.98 -0.90
N ILE A 235 -30.01 -2.21 -1.15
CA ILE A 235 -30.74 -3.19 -1.97
C ILE A 235 -32.05 -3.62 -1.28
N GLN A 236 -32.01 -3.94 0.02
CA GLN A 236 -33.12 -4.56 0.74
C GLN A 236 -34.19 -3.59 1.28
N THR A 237 -33.87 -2.30 1.41
CA THR A 237 -34.79 -1.32 2.06
C THR A 237 -36.03 -1.01 1.22
N GLY A 238 -35.93 -1.14 -0.10
CA GLY A 238 -37.03 -0.77 -0.99
C GLY A 238 -37.95 -1.94 -1.35
N PRO A 239 -39.17 -1.64 -1.81
CA PRO A 239 -40.18 -2.66 -2.11
C PRO A 239 -39.93 -3.40 -3.44
N GLU A 240 -38.87 -3.05 -4.17
CA GLU A 240 -38.58 -3.57 -5.50
C GLU A 240 -38.21 -5.06 -5.47
N VAL A 241 -37.39 -5.45 -4.48
CA VAL A 241 -36.78 -6.78 -4.37
C VAL A 241 -37.45 -7.56 -3.25
N GLU A 242 -37.87 -8.79 -3.52
CA GLU A 242 -38.38 -9.69 -2.48
C GLU A 242 -37.24 -10.26 -1.65
N LYS A 243 -36.13 -10.61 -2.32
CA LYS A 243 -34.95 -11.21 -1.67
C LYS A 243 -33.65 -10.92 -2.41
N LEU A 244 -32.62 -10.55 -1.66
CA LEU A 244 -31.23 -10.61 -2.14
C LEU A 244 -30.77 -12.08 -2.08
N ILE A 245 -30.56 -12.71 -3.24
CA ILE A 245 -30.19 -14.13 -3.33
C ILE A 245 -28.71 -14.30 -3.00
N HIS A 246 -27.85 -13.56 -3.69
CA HIS A 246 -26.43 -13.47 -3.36
C HIS A 246 -25.82 -12.16 -3.89
N ILE A 247 -24.69 -11.77 -3.31
CA ILE A 247 -23.94 -10.58 -3.69
C ILE A 247 -22.44 -10.90 -3.69
N LYS A 248 -21.72 -10.33 -4.65
CA LYS A 248 -20.26 -10.34 -4.75
C LYS A 248 -19.80 -8.91 -5.01
N THR A 249 -18.73 -8.54 -4.32
CA THR A 249 -18.12 -7.22 -4.46
C THR A 249 -16.64 -7.38 -4.74
N LEU A 250 -16.05 -6.47 -5.51
CA LEU A 250 -14.64 -6.54 -5.87
C LEU A 250 -14.09 -5.14 -6.14
N TYR A 251 -12.98 -4.77 -5.50
CA TYR A 251 -12.25 -3.57 -5.87
C TYR A 251 -11.54 -3.76 -7.23
N LEU A 252 -11.84 -2.86 -8.16
CA LEU A 252 -11.18 -2.72 -9.46
C LEU A 252 -10.01 -1.72 -9.41
N GLY A 253 -9.96 -0.93 -8.35
CA GLY A 253 -8.87 -0.06 -7.95
C GLY A 253 -9.21 0.55 -6.57
N PRO A 254 -8.33 1.41 -6.02
CA PRO A 254 -8.57 2.01 -4.70
C PRO A 254 -9.86 2.81 -4.59
N ASP A 255 -10.28 3.39 -5.72
CA ASP A 255 -11.38 4.35 -5.80
C ASP A 255 -12.64 3.77 -6.49
N GLU A 256 -12.63 2.48 -6.84
CA GLU A 256 -13.68 1.86 -7.67
C GLU A 256 -14.02 0.45 -7.20
N LEU A 257 -15.25 0.29 -6.69
CA LEU A 257 -15.83 -0.94 -6.19
C LEU A 257 -16.88 -1.46 -7.19
N MET A 258 -16.71 -2.69 -7.67
CA MET A 258 -17.72 -3.39 -8.45
C MET A 258 -18.69 -4.11 -7.53
N VAL A 259 -19.98 -4.05 -7.88
CA VAL A 259 -21.05 -4.81 -7.21
C VAL A 259 -21.75 -5.71 -8.22
N ALA A 260 -21.79 -7.00 -7.96
CA ALA A 260 -22.56 -7.97 -8.72
C ALA A 260 -23.53 -8.68 -7.77
N ALA A 261 -24.83 -8.62 -8.03
CA ALA A 261 -25.82 -9.21 -7.16
C ALA A 261 -26.92 -9.90 -7.95
N LYS A 262 -27.48 -10.95 -7.36
CA LYS A 262 -28.61 -11.68 -7.88
C LYS A 262 -29.83 -11.40 -7.01
N LEU A 263 -30.90 -10.91 -7.63
CA LEU A 263 -32.07 -10.35 -6.95
C LEU A 263 -33.34 -11.12 -7.32
N GLY A 264 -34.09 -11.52 -6.30
CA GLY A 264 -35.40 -12.16 -6.44
C GLY A 264 -36.51 -11.12 -6.62
N PHE A 265 -37.21 -11.21 -7.73
CA PHE A 265 -38.38 -10.40 -8.06
C PHE A 265 -39.65 -11.25 -8.08
N ALA A 266 -40.80 -10.60 -7.87
CA ALA A 266 -42.10 -11.28 -7.96
C ALA A 266 -42.31 -11.84 -9.39
N PRO A 267 -42.79 -13.09 -9.52
CA PRO A 267 -42.90 -13.80 -10.81
C PRO A 267 -43.89 -13.16 -11.78
N GLU A 268 -44.81 -12.35 -11.26
CA GLU A 268 -45.87 -11.70 -12.04
C GLU A 268 -45.40 -10.39 -12.70
N LYS A 269 -44.21 -9.88 -12.35
CA LYS A 269 -43.68 -8.62 -12.90
C LYS A 269 -43.26 -8.79 -14.34
N SER A 270 -43.58 -7.81 -15.18
CA SER A 270 -43.06 -7.72 -16.53
C SER A 270 -41.57 -7.36 -16.52
N LEU A 271 -40.85 -7.74 -17.57
CA LEU A 271 -39.43 -7.40 -17.73
C LEU A 271 -39.18 -5.87 -17.68
N ALA A 272 -40.14 -5.07 -18.17
CA ALA A 272 -40.03 -3.61 -18.13
C ALA A 272 -40.11 -3.05 -16.71
N GLU A 273 -40.95 -3.63 -15.85
CA GLU A 273 -41.04 -3.26 -14.44
C GLU A 273 -39.77 -3.65 -13.68
N VAL A 274 -39.28 -4.87 -13.90
CA VAL A 274 -38.02 -5.35 -13.31
C VAL A 274 -36.84 -4.47 -13.72
N ALA A 275 -36.76 -4.06 -14.98
CA ALA A 275 -35.70 -3.17 -15.46
C ALA A 275 -35.76 -1.78 -14.77
N ALA A 276 -36.96 -1.19 -14.66
CA ALA A 276 -37.12 0.10 -13.97
C ALA A 276 -36.79 0.01 -12.47
N GLU A 277 -37.10 -1.13 -11.84
CA GLU A 277 -36.77 -1.40 -10.45
C GLU A 277 -35.26 -1.57 -10.22
N ILE A 278 -34.57 -2.29 -11.12
CA ILE A 278 -33.11 -2.38 -11.15
C ILE A 278 -32.48 -0.99 -11.19
N ASP A 279 -32.95 -0.09 -12.07
CA ASP A 279 -32.44 1.29 -12.17
C ASP A 279 -32.58 2.06 -10.84
N ILE A 280 -33.71 1.88 -10.14
CA ILE A 280 -33.95 2.50 -8.82
C ILE A 280 -32.97 1.95 -7.77
N ILE A 281 -32.75 0.64 -7.75
CA ILE A 281 -31.82 -0.02 -6.82
C ILE A 281 -30.39 0.46 -7.09
N GLU A 282 -29.96 0.49 -8.36
CA GLU A 282 -28.64 0.99 -8.75
C GLU A 282 -28.42 2.43 -8.28
N ALA A 283 -29.39 3.32 -8.51
CA ALA A 283 -29.31 4.71 -8.06
C ALA A 283 -29.17 4.80 -6.53
N ARG A 284 -29.90 3.95 -5.79
CA ARG A 284 -29.83 3.92 -4.32
C ARG A 284 -28.49 3.40 -3.80
N VAL A 285 -27.95 2.35 -4.41
CA VAL A 285 -26.63 1.80 -4.07
C VAL A 285 -25.53 2.84 -4.31
N ARG A 286 -25.56 3.52 -5.47
CA ARG A 286 -24.61 4.61 -5.78
C ARG A 286 -24.70 5.79 -4.82
N ALA A 287 -25.90 6.09 -4.32
CA ALA A 287 -26.10 7.14 -3.33
C ALA A 287 -25.59 6.74 -1.93
N ALA A 288 -25.66 5.45 -1.59
CA ALA A 288 -25.19 4.93 -0.29
C ALA A 288 -23.66 4.83 -0.22
N VAL A 289 -23.02 4.37 -1.30
CA VAL A 289 -21.57 4.17 -1.35
C VAL A 289 -21.01 4.78 -2.65
N SER A 290 -20.32 5.91 -2.50
CA SER A 290 -19.85 6.72 -3.63
C SER A 290 -18.74 6.09 -4.46
N THR A 291 -18.03 5.10 -3.91
CA THR A 291 -16.98 4.35 -4.61
C THR A 291 -17.54 3.25 -5.51
N VAL A 292 -18.85 2.98 -5.49
CA VAL A 292 -19.47 1.98 -6.37
C VAL A 292 -19.41 2.44 -7.83
N GLY A 293 -18.64 1.71 -8.63
CA GLY A 293 -18.47 1.91 -10.06
C GLY A 293 -19.43 1.02 -10.86
N PRO A 294 -18.97 -0.05 -11.53
CA PRO A 294 -19.85 -0.96 -12.27
C PRO A 294 -20.79 -1.73 -11.31
N ILE A 295 -22.08 -1.77 -11.67
CA ILE A 295 -23.09 -2.56 -10.97
C ILE A 295 -23.68 -3.55 -11.98
N TYR A 296 -23.81 -4.82 -11.58
CA TYR A 296 -24.46 -5.87 -12.34
C TYR A 296 -25.53 -6.52 -11.46
N LEU A 297 -26.80 -6.23 -11.75
CA LEU A 297 -27.94 -6.83 -11.05
C LEU A 297 -28.59 -7.87 -11.96
N GLU A 298 -28.48 -9.15 -11.58
CA GLU A 298 -29.13 -10.27 -12.28
C GLU A 298 -30.52 -10.50 -11.67
N PRO A 299 -31.61 -10.30 -12.43
CA PRO A 299 -32.94 -10.62 -11.96
C PRO A 299 -33.21 -12.13 -12.01
N ASP A 300 -33.89 -12.64 -10.98
CA ASP A 300 -34.38 -14.02 -10.92
C ASP A 300 -35.72 -14.08 -10.18
N VAL A 301 -36.40 -15.22 -10.28
CA VAL A 301 -37.53 -15.55 -9.41
C VAL A 301 -36.98 -16.34 -8.23
N TYR A 302 -37.29 -15.92 -7.00
CA TYR A 302 -36.81 -16.65 -5.84
C TYR A 302 -37.51 -18.01 -5.71
N HIS A 303 -36.74 -19.08 -5.88
CA HIS A 303 -37.17 -20.44 -5.58
C HIS A 303 -36.59 -20.87 -4.23
N ASP A 304 -37.46 -21.19 -3.26
CA ASP A 304 -37.04 -21.70 -1.95
C ASP A 304 -36.70 -23.19 -2.04
N ASP A 305 -35.67 -23.52 -2.81
CA ASP A 305 -35.35 -24.91 -3.15
C ASP A 305 -34.77 -25.71 -1.98
N GLY A 306 -34.50 -25.09 -0.83
CA GLY A 306 -33.84 -25.72 0.32
C GLY A 306 -32.43 -26.24 0.04
N GLY A 307 -31.94 -26.08 -1.20
CA GLY A 307 -30.60 -26.44 -1.63
C GLY A 307 -29.58 -25.39 -1.19
N PRO A 308 -28.33 -25.78 -0.91
CA PRO A 308 -27.31 -24.82 -0.51
C PRO A 308 -27.15 -23.77 -1.60
N THR A 309 -27.21 -22.48 -1.23
CA THR A 309 -26.62 -21.41 -2.04
C THR A 309 -25.24 -21.90 -2.47
N PRO A 310 -24.87 -21.88 -3.76
CA PRO A 310 -23.55 -22.36 -4.17
C PRO A 310 -22.52 -21.58 -3.35
N SER A 311 -21.87 -22.28 -2.41
CA SER A 311 -20.91 -21.66 -1.52
C SER A 311 -19.75 -21.16 -2.37
N THR A 312 -18.96 -20.24 -1.83
CA THR A 312 -17.73 -19.77 -2.48
C THR A 312 -16.85 -20.95 -2.93
N ASP A 313 -16.94 -22.11 -2.26
CA ASP A 313 -16.25 -23.35 -2.61
C ASP A 313 -16.64 -23.95 -3.98
N ALA A 314 -17.82 -23.64 -4.51
CA ALA A 314 -18.23 -24.09 -5.85
C ALA A 314 -17.41 -23.44 -6.98
N ILE A 315 -16.68 -22.37 -6.68
CA ILE A 315 -15.90 -21.56 -7.64
C ILE A 315 -14.40 -21.59 -7.30
N VAL A 316 -14.03 -21.95 -6.07
CA VAL A 316 -12.64 -21.98 -5.60
C VAL A 316 -12.06 -23.39 -5.80
N VAL A 317 -10.92 -23.47 -6.48
CA VAL A 317 -10.10 -24.68 -6.48
C VAL A 317 -9.56 -24.87 -5.07
N GLN A 318 -10.15 -25.80 -4.32
CA GLN A 318 -9.64 -26.16 -3.00
C GLN A 318 -8.27 -26.83 -3.19
N SER A 319 -7.25 -26.37 -2.48
CA SER A 319 -5.98 -27.09 -2.44
C SER A 319 -6.18 -28.38 -1.65
N GLU A 320 -6.01 -29.53 -2.29
CA GLU A 320 -5.85 -30.79 -1.56
C GLU A 320 -4.60 -30.67 -0.68
N ASN A 321 -4.77 -30.91 0.62
CA ASN A 321 -3.70 -30.90 1.63
C ASN A 321 -2.58 -31.89 1.29
#